data_AF-T2SRY1-F1
#
_entry.id   AF-T2SRY1-F1
#
_cell.length_a   1.000
_cell.length_b   1.000
_cell.length_c   1.000
_cell.angle_alpha   90.00
_cell.angle_beta   90.00
_cell.angle_gamma   90.00
#
_symmetry.space_group_name_H-M   'P 1'
#
loop_
_entity.id
_entity.type
_entity.pdbx_description
1 polymer ?
#
loop_
_entity_poly.entity_id
_entity_poly.type
_entity_poly.pdbx_seq_one_letter_code
_entity_poly.pdbx_strand_id
1 'polypeptide(L)' 'VSMAIAWGDAWTNMIQPFWALPALAIAGLGAKDIMGYCVLTLIFVGLVVCGVFYFLV' A
#
# COMPACT_ATOMS: atom_id res chain seq x y z
N VAL A 1 1.67 -19.10 -9.95
CA VAL A 1 0.33 -18.62 -9.52
C VAL A 1 0.33 -18.19 -8.06
N SER A 2 0.77 -19.04 -7.11
CA SER A 2 0.87 -18.71 -5.68
C SER A 2 1.62 -17.40 -5.37
N MET A 3 2.79 -17.18 -5.98
CA MET A 3 3.56 -15.95 -5.78
C MET A 3 2.84 -14.68 -6.27
N ALA A 4 2.11 -14.76 -7.38
CA ALA A 4 1.37 -13.61 -7.90
C ALA A 4 0.20 -13.24 -6.98
N ILE A 5 -0.47 -14.24 -6.41
CA ILE A 5 -1.55 -14.03 -5.42
C ILE A 5 -0.98 -13.42 -4.13
N ALA A 6 0.09 -14.00 -3.59
CA ALA A 6 0.73 -13.49 -2.38
C ALA A 6 1.23 -12.04 -2.54
N TRP A 7 1.76 -11.72 -3.73
CA TRP A 7 2.19 -10.36 -4.04
C TRP A 7 1.01 -9.39 -4.17
N GLY A 8 -0.09 -9.81 -4.80
CA GLY A 8 -1.33 -9.04 -4.87
C GLY A 8 -1.93 -8.74 -3.49
N ASP A 9 -1.97 -9.74 -2.61
CA ASP A 9 -2.43 -9.59 -1.22
C ASP A 9 -1.59 -8.55 -0.46
N ALA A 10 -0.26 -8.67 -0.55
CA ALA A 10 0.67 -7.71 0.05
C ALA A 10 0.47 -6.29 -0.48
N TRP A 11 0.21 -6.12 -1.79
CA TRP A 11 -0.01 -4.82 -2.39
C TRP A 11 -1.31 -4.17 -1.91
N THR A 12 -2.43 -4.90 -1.87
CA THR A 12 -3.70 -4.35 -1.38
C THR A 12 -3.68 -4.06 0.12
N ASN A 13 -2.90 -4.82 0.90
CA ASN A 13 -2.75 -4.58 2.34
C ASN A 13 -2.07 -3.23 2.67
N MET A 14 -1.40 -2.60 1.69
CA MET A 14 -0.80 -1.27 1.87
C MET A 14 -1.86 -0.17 2.04
N ILE A 15 -3.05 -0.33 1.43
CA ILE A 15 -4.14 0.65 1.57
C ILE A 15 -4.88 0.54 2.90
N GLN A 16 -4.85 -0.63 3.53
CA GLN A 16 -5.51 -0.88 4.81
C GLN A 16 -4.67 -0.28 5.94
N PRO A 17 -5.15 0.77 6.63
CA PRO A 17 -4.35 1.46 7.63
C PRO A 17 -4.33 0.73 8.99
N PHE A 18 -4.57 -0.59 9.05
CA PHE A 18 -4.71 -1.33 10.31
C PHE A 18 -3.43 -1.34 11.14
N TRP A 19 -2.28 -1.47 10.48
CA TRP A 19 -0.98 -1.39 11.11
C TRP A 19 -0.68 0.00 11.68
N ALA A 20 -1.29 1.06 11.11
CA ALA A 20 -1.08 2.45 11.49
C ALA A 20 -2.11 2.99 12.50
N LEU A 21 -3.27 2.34 12.65
CA LEU A 21 -4.32 2.76 13.59
C LEU A 21 -3.83 3.02 15.02
N PRO A 22 -2.98 2.17 15.64
CA PRO A 22 -2.48 2.43 16.99
C PRO A 22 -1.64 3.72 17.08
N ALA A 23 -0.78 3.96 16.08
CA ALA A 23 0.05 5.17 16.04
C ALA A 23 -0.78 6.43 15.77
N LEU A 24 -1.81 6.33 14.92
CA LEU A 24 -2.75 7.42 14.66
C LEU A 24 -3.55 7.79 15.90
N ALA A 25 -3.98 6.80 16.70
CA ALA A 25 -4.66 7.04 17.96
C ALA A 25 -3.79 7.81 18.96
N ILE A 26 -2.48 7.50 19.03
CA ILE A 26 -1.52 8.24 19.86
C ILE A 26 -1.31 9.67 19.34
N ALA A 27 -1.31 9.86 18.02
CA ALA A 27 -1.17 11.16 17.38
C ALA A 27 -2.46 12.01 17.39
N GLY A 28 -3.59 11.45 17.86
CA GLY A 28 -4.89 12.12 17.82
C GLY A 28 -5.47 12.29 16.42
N LEU A 29 -5.02 11.48 15.46
CA LEU A 29 -5.43 11.52 14.05
C LEU A 29 -6.43 10.41 13.73
N GLY A 30 -7.31 10.67 12.78
CA GLY A 30 -8.28 9.69 12.28
C GLY A 30 -7.71 8.79 11.19
N ALA A 31 -8.35 7.64 10.97
CA ALA A 31 -7.98 6.72 9.88
C ALA A 31 -8.07 7.39 8.49
N LYS A 32 -9.01 8.31 8.30
CA LYS A 32 -9.14 9.08 7.04
C LYS A 32 -7.94 9.97 6.74
N ASP A 33 -7.24 10.43 7.77
CA ASP A 33 -6.14 11.39 7.61
C ASP A 33 -4.93 10.73 6.94
N ILE A 34 -4.74 9.42 7.14
CA ILE A 34 -3.66 8.65 6.50
C ILE A 34 -4.08 8.02 5.16
N MET A 35 -5.38 7.81 4.93
CA MET A 35 -5.85 7.07 3.75
C MET A 35 -5.39 7.70 2.43
N GLY A 36 -5.30 9.04 2.35
CA GLY A 36 -4.77 9.72 1.17
C GLY A 36 -3.32 9.31 0.85
N TYR A 37 -2.47 9.21 1.87
CA TYR A 37 -1.10 8.73 1.72
C TYR A 37 -1.06 7.25 1.29
N CYS A 38 -1.89 6.40 1.90
CA CYS A 38 -1.99 4.99 1.56
C CYS A 38 -2.41 4.76 0.09
N VAL A 39 -3.37 5.55 -0.42
CA VAL A 39 -3.81 5.49 -1.83
C VAL A 39 -2.69 5.92 -2.78
N LEU A 40 -2.01 7.04 -2.48
CA LEU A 40 -0.89 7.50 -3.30
C LEU A 40 0.23 6.47 -3.34
N THR A 41 0.54 5.86 -2.20
CA THR A 41 1.55 4.81 -2.09
C THR A 41 1.16 3.58 -2.93
N LEU A 42 -0.10 3.15 -2.89
CA LEU A 42 -0.60 2.03 -3.69
C LEU A 42 -0.39 2.28 -5.19
N ILE A 43 -0.74 3.47 -5.68
CA ILE A 43 -0.58 3.84 -7.10
C ILE A 43 0.91 3.95 -7.47
N PHE A 44 1.71 4.61 -6.64
CA PHE A 44 3.14 4.79 -6.89
C PHE A 44 3.88 3.46 -6.96
N VAL A 45 3.65 2.57 -6.00
CA VAL A 45 4.24 1.22 -6.00
C VAL A 45 3.80 0.43 -7.22
N GLY A 46 2.51 0.53 -7.61
CA GLY A 46 2.01 -0.08 -8.84
C GLY A 46 2.75 0.39 -10.08
N LEU A 47 2.89 1.71 -10.24
CA LEU A 47 3.61 2.29 -11.39
C LEU A 47 5.08 1.88 -11.41
N VAL A 48 5.76 1.91 -10.27
CA VAL A 48 7.16 1.50 -10.16
C VAL A 48 7.31 0.02 -10.52
N VAL A 49 6.48 -0.85 -9.95
CA VAL A 49 6.57 -2.29 -10.20
C VAL A 49 6.23 -2.63 -11.64
N CYS A 50 5.15 -2.07 -12.20
CA CYS A 50 4.81 -2.25 -13.61
C CYS A 50 5.92 -1.72 -14.53
N GLY A 51 6.49 -0.56 -14.22
CA GLY A 51 7.60 0.02 -14.98
C GLY A 51 8.86 -0.87 -14.91
N VAL A 52 9.24 -1.32 -13.71
CA VAL A 52 10.37 -2.23 -13.51
C VAL A 52 10.17 -3.53 -14.26
N PHE A 53 8.98 -4.14 -14.20
CA PHE A 53 8.66 -5.33 -14.99
C PHE A 53 8.78 -5.05 -16.48
N TYR A 54 8.26 -3.92 -16.99
CA TYR A 54 8.35 -3.56 -18.41
C TYR A 54 9.79 -3.34 -18.90
N PHE A 55 10.68 -2.82 -18.06
CA PHE A 55 12.06 -2.51 -18.44
C PHE A 55 13.06 -3.65 -18.19
N LEU A 56 12.82 -4.51 -17.19
CA LEU A 56 13.76 -5.56 -16.79
C LEU A 56 13.40 -6.96 -17.30
N VAL A 57 12.15 -7.17 -17.73
CA VAL A 57 11.65 -8.45 -18.26
C VAL A 57 11.27 -8.26 -19.72
#